data_AF-A0A831QIJ2-F1
#
_entry.id   AF-A0A831QIJ2-F1
#
_cell.length_a   1.000
_cell.length_b   1.000
_cell.length_c   1.000
_cell.angle_alpha   90.00
_cell.angle_beta   90.00
_cell.angle_gamma   90.00
#
_symmetry.space_group_name_H-M   'P 1'
#
loop_
_entity.id
_entity.type
_entity.pdbx_description
1 polymer ?
#
loop_
_entity_poly.entity_id
_entity_poly.type
_entity_poly.pdbx_seq_one_letter_code
_entity_poly.pdbx_strand_id
1 'polypeptide(L)'
;MKRQWKRLFLSTSNPCLSRRKCEKRVVKVRFSDILGQEKAQRFLRQVMVREKMPHAYLFTGIPGVGKRSTAQALAMALNCLSPQDGDACGLCGSCRKILGGNAPDFHVIRPGSNKIGIDQIREVNHGLSFAPLS
;
A
#
# COMPACT_ATOMS: atom_id res chain seq x y z
N MET A 1 41.35 6.53 -52.64
CA MET A 1 40.65 5.37 -53.24
C MET A 1 40.20 4.44 -52.11
N LYS A 2 38.89 4.35 -51.83
CA LYS A 2 38.13 3.20 -51.23
C LYS A 2 38.79 2.48 -50.01
N ARG A 3 38.27 2.49 -48.79
CA ARG A 3 36.89 2.14 -48.37
C ARG A 3 36.69 2.45 -46.87
N GLN A 4 35.56 3.09 -46.57
CA GLN A 4 34.91 3.15 -45.26
C GLN A 4 34.41 1.77 -44.86
N TRP A 5 34.75 1.26 -43.67
CA TRP A 5 33.97 0.21 -42.99
C TRP A 5 33.81 0.57 -41.51
N LYS A 6 32.56 0.87 -41.14
CA LYS A 6 32.07 1.08 -39.78
C LYS A 6 32.23 -0.19 -38.93
N ARG A 7 32.67 -0.02 -37.70
CA ARG A 7 32.32 -0.76 -36.45
C ARG A 7 33.07 0.00 -35.33
N LEU A 8 32.54 1.07 -34.75
CA LEU A 8 31.50 1.06 -33.70
C LEU A 8 31.77 -0.03 -32.65
N PHE A 9 32.83 0.16 -31.86
CA PHE A 9 32.96 -0.36 -30.50
C PHE A 9 33.82 0.64 -29.72
N LEU A 10 33.22 1.78 -29.39
CA LEU A 10 33.74 2.67 -28.35
C LEU A 10 33.60 1.92 -27.03
N SER A 11 34.72 1.38 -26.55
CA SER A 11 34.90 0.91 -25.18
C SER A 11 34.90 2.12 -24.26
N THR A 12 33.72 2.66 -23.97
CA THR A 12 33.55 3.58 -22.85
C THR A 12 33.31 2.75 -21.60
N SER A 13 34.34 2.68 -20.78
CA SER A 13 34.28 2.36 -19.36
C SER A 13 33.13 3.14 -18.69
N ASN A 14 32.06 2.44 -18.31
CA ASN A 14 31.06 2.96 -17.39
C ASN A 14 31.02 2.07 -16.14
N PRO A 15 31.75 2.45 -15.08
CA PRO A 15 31.55 1.91 -13.75
C PRO A 15 30.36 2.65 -13.13
N CYS A 16 29.17 2.07 -13.17
CA CYS A 16 28.03 2.56 -12.37
C CYS A 16 27.30 1.39 -11.71
N LEU A 17 27.99 0.78 -10.75
CA LEU A 17 27.41 0.04 -9.65
C LEU A 17 26.78 1.05 -8.67
N SER A 18 25.49 1.34 -8.77
CA SER A 18 24.73 1.89 -7.63
C SER A 18 23.45 1.11 -7.40
N ARG A 19 23.61 -0.04 -6.74
CA ARG A 19 22.51 -0.73 -6.08
C ARG A 19 21.93 0.18 -4.98
N ARG A 20 20.61 0.37 -5.06
CA ARG A 20 19.66 0.73 -3.97
C ARG A 20 19.44 2.22 -3.69
N LYS A 21 18.64 2.84 -4.55
CA LYS A 21 17.40 3.48 -4.09
C LYS A 21 16.34 3.35 -5.18
N CYS A 22 15.71 2.18 -5.23
CA CYS A 22 14.39 2.06 -5.82
C CYS A 22 13.48 2.84 -4.89
N GLU A 23 13.33 4.14 -5.18
CA GLU A 23 12.49 5.04 -4.41
C GLU A 23 11.10 4.43 -4.35
N LYS A 24 10.60 4.25 -3.12
CA LYS A 24 9.36 3.53 -2.82
C LYS A 24 8.24 4.15 -3.65
N ARG A 25 7.90 3.53 -4.78
CA ARG A 25 6.78 3.97 -5.60
C ARG A 25 5.53 3.82 -4.75
N VAL A 26 4.97 4.96 -4.32
CA VAL A 26 3.71 5.03 -3.60
C VAL A 26 2.63 4.60 -4.58
N VAL A 27 2.21 3.34 -4.47
CA VAL A 27 1.13 2.79 -5.29
C VAL A 27 -0.17 3.40 -4.75
N LYS A 28 -0.95 4.08 -5.60
CA LYS A 28 -2.34 4.44 -5.28
C LYS A 28 -3.09 3.14 -4.99
N VAL A 29 -3.80 3.06 -3.86
CA VAL A 29 -4.47 1.82 -3.44
C VAL A 29 -5.96 2.08 -3.26
N ARG A 30 -6.69 2.16 -4.37
CA ARG A 30 -8.16 2.06 -4.40
C ARG A 30 -8.57 0.60 -4.61
N PHE A 31 -9.82 0.25 -4.33
CA PHE A 31 -10.30 -1.10 -4.66
C PHE A 31 -10.26 -1.34 -6.17
N SER A 32 -10.51 -0.32 -6.98
CA SER A 32 -10.40 -0.37 -8.45
C SER A 32 -9.03 -0.74 -8.98
N ASP A 33 -7.96 -0.48 -8.21
CA ASP A 33 -6.58 -0.71 -8.64
C ASP A 33 -6.15 -2.18 -8.46
N ILE A 34 -6.98 -2.99 -7.80
CA ILE A 34 -6.71 -4.40 -7.51
C ILE A 34 -7.24 -5.26 -8.65
N LEU A 35 -6.37 -6.02 -9.32
CA LEU A 35 -6.74 -6.84 -10.48
C LEU A 35 -7.37 -8.18 -10.06
N GLY A 36 -8.43 -8.60 -10.75
CA GLY A 36 -9.03 -9.95 -10.70
C GLY A 36 -9.93 -10.27 -9.49
N GLN A 37 -9.82 -9.57 -8.36
CA GLN A 37 -10.52 -9.91 -7.10
C GLN A 37 -11.96 -9.35 -6.99
N GLU A 38 -12.78 -9.51 -8.02
CA GLU A 38 -14.09 -8.85 -8.15
C GLU A 38 -15.07 -9.18 -7.02
N LYS A 39 -15.16 -10.47 -6.62
CA LYS A 39 -16.06 -10.91 -5.54
C LYS A 39 -15.69 -10.27 -4.21
N ALA A 40 -14.40 -10.24 -3.88
CA ALA A 40 -13.91 -9.65 -2.64
C ALA A 40 -14.09 -8.12 -2.64
N GLN A 41 -13.79 -7.45 -3.75
CA GLN A 41 -14.01 -6.01 -3.88
C GLN A 41 -15.49 -5.65 -3.74
N ARG A 42 -16.39 -6.38 -4.39
CA ARG A 42 -17.83 -6.15 -4.29
C ARG A 42 -18.32 -6.33 -2.85
N PHE A 43 -17.87 -7.38 -2.17
CA PHE A 43 -18.19 -7.59 -0.77
C PHE A 43 -17.73 -6.44 0.12
N LEU A 44 -16.47 -5.99 -0.01
CA LEU A 44 -15.95 -4.88 0.78
C LEU A 44 -16.67 -3.57 0.50
N ARG A 45 -16.93 -3.24 -0.78
CA ARG A 45 -17.73 -2.06 -1.15
C ARG A 45 -19.14 -2.12 -0.55
N GLN A 46 -19.78 -3.29 -0.58
CA GLN A 46 -21.11 -3.47 0.00
C GLN A 46 -21.09 -3.24 1.52
N VAL A 47 -20.05 -3.73 2.21
CA VAL A 47 -19.90 -3.51 3.66
C VAL A 47 -19.72 -2.03 3.97
N MET A 48 -18.92 -1.32 3.18
CA MET A 48 -18.71 0.12 3.31
C MET A 48 -20.01 0.91 3.11
N VAL A 49 -20.78 0.59 2.06
CA VAL A 49 -22.06 1.27 1.76
C VAL A 49 -23.13 0.99 2.82
N ARG A 50 -23.13 -0.22 3.41
CA ARG A 50 -24.11 -0.61 4.43
C ARG A 50 -23.75 -0.15 5.84
N GLU A 51 -22.59 0.50 6.03
CA GLU A 51 -22.06 0.95 7.32
C GLU A 51 -22.00 -0.16 8.41
N LYS A 52 -22.03 -1.44 8.02
CA LYS A 52 -22.06 -2.58 8.93
C LYS A 52 -20.73 -3.32 8.88
N MET A 53 -19.75 -2.82 9.61
CA MET A 53 -18.38 -3.32 9.52
C MET A 53 -17.96 -4.21 10.71
N PRO A 54 -17.41 -5.41 10.43
CA PRO A 54 -16.68 -6.20 11.42
C PRO A 54 -15.44 -5.48 11.96
N HIS A 55 -15.08 -5.79 13.21
CA HIS A 55 -13.90 -5.23 13.88
C HIS A 55 -12.56 -5.77 13.34
N ALA A 56 -12.57 -6.94 12.68
CA ALA A 56 -11.35 -7.58 12.19
C ALA A 56 -11.57 -8.30 10.87
N TYR A 57 -10.52 -8.28 10.03
CA TYR A 57 -10.47 -8.96 8.73
C TYR A 57 -9.19 -9.78 8.59
N LEU A 58 -9.33 -11.02 8.12
CA LEU A 58 -8.22 -11.90 7.78
C LEU A 58 -8.19 -12.13 6.27
N PHE A 59 -7.17 -11.59 5.60
CA PHE A 59 -6.95 -11.82 4.17
C PHE A 59 -6.03 -13.04 3.97
N THR A 60 -6.51 -14.05 3.27
CA THR A 60 -5.78 -15.29 2.98
C THR A 60 -5.53 -15.45 1.47
N GLY A 61 -4.55 -16.28 1.10
CA GLY A 61 -4.21 -16.58 -0.30
C GLY A 61 -2.72 -16.55 -0.60
N ILE A 62 -2.37 -16.84 -1.87
CA ILE A 62 -1.00 -16.95 -2.38
C ILE A 62 -0.24 -15.61 -2.23
N PRO A 63 1.09 -15.61 -1.98
CA PRO A 63 1.89 -14.38 -2.02
C PRO A 63 1.72 -13.62 -3.35
N GLY A 64 1.69 -12.29 -3.29
CA GLY A 64 1.54 -11.44 -4.50
C GLY A 64 0.10 -11.16 -4.95
N VAL A 65 -0.93 -11.85 -4.42
CA VAL A 65 -2.35 -11.65 -4.80
C VAL A 65 -2.96 -10.30 -4.38
N GLY A 66 -2.18 -9.42 -3.72
CA GLY A 66 -2.66 -8.10 -3.31
C GLY A 66 -3.29 -8.01 -1.92
N LYS A 67 -3.18 -9.05 -1.06
CA LYS A 67 -3.73 -9.05 0.32
C LYS A 67 -3.45 -7.77 1.10
N ARG A 68 -2.18 -7.36 1.11
CA ARG A 68 -1.72 -6.15 1.79
C ARG A 68 -2.35 -4.90 1.17
N SER A 69 -2.39 -4.84 -0.15
CA SER A 69 -2.97 -3.73 -0.89
C SER A 69 -4.46 -3.61 -0.60
N THR A 70 -5.21 -4.72 -0.57
CA THR A 70 -6.63 -4.73 -0.20
C THR A 70 -6.85 -4.22 1.22
N ALA A 71 -6.03 -4.64 2.18
CA ALA A 71 -6.11 -4.16 3.55
C ALA A 71 -5.84 -2.64 3.65
N GLN A 72 -4.87 -2.13 2.88
CA GLN A 72 -4.57 -0.71 2.81
C GLN A 72 -5.69 0.09 2.14
N ALA A 73 -6.26 -0.42 1.05
CA ALA A 73 -7.40 0.21 0.37
C ALA A 73 -8.62 0.31 1.28
N LEU A 74 -8.91 -0.74 2.06
CA LEU A 74 -9.98 -0.73 3.04
C LEU A 74 -9.75 0.32 4.14
N ALA A 75 -8.55 0.36 4.72
CA ALA A 75 -8.22 1.38 5.70
C ALA A 75 -8.31 2.81 5.14
N MET A 76 -7.92 3.00 3.87
CA MET A 76 -8.09 4.29 3.19
C MET A 76 -9.55 4.65 2.95
N ALA A 77 -10.38 3.69 2.54
CA ALA A 77 -11.81 3.91 2.32
C ALA A 77 -12.52 4.30 3.61
N LEU A 78 -12.10 3.74 4.75
CA LEU A 78 -12.65 4.03 6.06
C LEU A 78 -12.33 5.41 6.60
N ASN A 79 -11.09 5.85 6.41
CA ASN A 79 -10.66 7.18 6.86
C ASN A 79 -10.95 8.27 5.81
N CYS A 80 -11.66 7.94 4.73
CA CYS A 80 -11.95 8.87 3.65
C CYS A 80 -13.08 9.83 4.06
N LEU A 81 -12.87 11.14 3.87
CA LEU A 81 -13.90 12.16 4.14
C LEU A 81 -15.03 12.18 3.11
N SER A 82 -14.78 11.64 1.92
CA SER A 82 -15.76 11.62 0.83
C SER A 82 -15.61 10.33 0.03
N PRO A 83 -16.00 9.18 0.61
CA PRO A 83 -15.96 7.91 -0.11
C PRO A 83 -16.94 7.94 -1.29
N GLN A 84 -16.57 7.29 -2.40
CA GLN A 84 -17.43 7.15 -3.58
C GLN A 84 -17.70 5.66 -3.80
N ASP A 85 -18.97 5.26 -3.75
CA ASP A 85 -19.41 3.86 -3.92
C ASP A 85 -18.65 2.85 -3.02
N GLY A 86 -18.35 3.26 -1.79
CA GLY A 86 -17.59 2.45 -0.84
C GLY A 86 -16.09 2.32 -1.16
N ASP A 87 -15.56 3.14 -2.07
CA ASP A 87 -14.13 3.24 -2.40
C ASP A 87 -13.54 4.58 -1.92
N ALA A 88 -12.23 4.61 -1.69
CA ALA A 88 -11.53 5.82 -1.27
C ALA A 88 -11.45 6.83 -2.43
N CYS A 89 -11.55 8.13 -2.15
CA CYS A 89 -11.39 9.16 -3.19
C CYS A 89 -9.92 9.35 -3.61
N GLY A 90 -8.96 9.02 -2.75
CA GLY A 90 -7.52 9.15 -3.02
C GLY A 90 -6.97 10.58 -3.03
N LEU A 91 -7.82 11.60 -2.91
CA LEU A 91 -7.45 13.02 -3.02
C LEU A 91 -7.60 13.78 -1.68
N CYS A 92 -8.38 13.24 -0.75
CA CYS A 92 -8.65 13.87 0.53
C CYS A 92 -7.39 14.00 1.41
N GLY A 93 -7.41 14.91 2.39
CA GLY A 93 -6.29 15.10 3.31
C GLY A 93 -5.91 13.82 4.04
N SER A 94 -6.89 13.09 4.56
CA SER A 94 -6.69 11.78 5.20
C SER A 94 -6.09 10.74 4.25
N CYS A 95 -6.63 10.64 3.04
CA CYS A 95 -6.16 9.75 1.97
C CYS A 95 -4.67 10.01 1.66
N ARG A 96 -4.28 11.28 1.56
CA ARG A 96 -2.89 11.69 1.33
C ARG A 96 -1.99 11.37 2.52
N LYS A 97 -2.46 11.57 3.77
CA LYS A 97 -1.70 11.21 4.98
C LYS A 97 -1.41 9.71 5.03
N ILE A 98 -2.40 8.86 4.72
CA ILE A 98 -2.24 7.39 4.72
C ILE A 98 -1.25 6.97 3.61
N LEU A 99 -1.39 7.51 2.40
CA LEU A 99 -0.46 7.25 1.30
C LEU A 99 0.97 7.73 1.61
N GLY A 100 1.10 8.85 2.31
CA GLY A 100 2.38 9.39 2.78
C GLY A 100 2.96 8.67 4.01
N GLY A 101 2.20 7.77 4.65
CA GLY A 101 2.60 7.10 5.88
C GLY A 101 2.63 7.99 7.13
N ASN A 102 1.95 9.14 7.08
CA ASN A 102 1.91 10.15 8.15
C ASN A 102 0.50 10.25 8.79
N ALA A 103 -0.29 9.20 8.71
CA ALA A 103 -1.60 9.13 9.35
C ALA A 103 -1.44 8.63 10.80
N PRO A 104 -1.85 9.42 11.82
CA PRO A 104 -1.62 9.06 13.22
C PRO A 104 -2.40 7.81 13.62
N ASP A 105 -3.65 7.66 13.16
CA ASP A 105 -4.54 6.55 13.52
C ASP A 105 -4.36 5.31 12.62
N PHE A 106 -3.32 5.28 11.78
CA PHE A 106 -3.06 4.17 10.85
C PHE A 106 -1.67 3.59 11.08
N HIS A 107 -1.63 2.41 11.70
CA HIS A 107 -0.38 1.70 12.00
C HIS A 107 -0.20 0.48 11.10
N VAL A 108 1.01 0.35 10.55
CA VAL A 108 1.39 -0.80 9.71
C VAL A 108 2.49 -1.59 10.38
N ILE A 109 2.11 -2.66 11.07
CA ILE A 109 3.06 -3.60 11.68
C ILE A 109 3.63 -4.49 10.58
N ARG A 110 4.96 -4.62 10.56
CA ARG A 110 5.68 -5.55 9.68
C ARG A 110 6.59 -6.44 10.51
N PRO A 111 6.75 -7.72 10.14
CA PRO A 111 7.75 -8.57 10.77
C PRO A 111 9.16 -8.01 10.49
N GLY A 112 10.05 -8.09 11.47
CA GLY A 112 11.44 -7.65 11.32
C GLY A 112 12.28 -8.67 10.54
N SER A 113 12.56 -9.81 11.16
CA SER A 113 13.42 -10.86 10.59
C SER A 113 12.69 -12.14 10.21
N ASN A 114 11.39 -12.27 10.54
CA ASN A 114 10.38 -13.29 10.14
C ASN A 114 9.26 -13.45 11.17
N LYS A 115 9.41 -12.85 12.36
CA LYS A 115 8.42 -12.87 13.43
C LYS A 115 7.95 -11.46 13.73
N ILE A 116 6.72 -11.35 14.23
CA ILE A 116 6.21 -10.14 14.87
C ILE A 116 6.55 -10.27 16.35
N GLY A 117 7.30 -9.31 16.89
CA GLY A 117 7.67 -9.30 18.30
C GLY A 117 6.48 -8.95 19.18
N ILE A 118 6.45 -9.49 20.40
CA ILE A 118 5.39 -9.17 21.39
C ILE A 118 5.42 -7.68 21.72
N ASP A 119 6.60 -7.09 21.86
CA ASP A 119 6.75 -5.67 22.21
C ASP A 119 6.18 -4.74 21.14
N GLN A 120 6.30 -5.10 19.86
CA GLN A 120 5.68 -4.34 18.76
C GLN A 120 4.15 -4.29 18.89
N ILE A 121 3.53 -5.40 19.30
CA ILE A 121 2.08 -5.47 19.50
C ILE A 121 1.67 -4.68 20.75
N ARG A 122 2.46 -4.75 21.83
CA ARG A 122 2.21 -4.00 23.07
C ARG A 122 2.25 -2.49 22.84
N GLU A 123 3.22 -2.01 22.06
CA GLU A 123 3.32 -0.60 21.69
C GLU A 123 2.09 -0.12 20.93
N VAL A 124 1.60 -0.91 19.97
CA VAL A 124 0.38 -0.58 19.22
C VAL A 124 -0.85 -0.59 20.12
N ASN A 125 -1.01 -1.59 20.98
CA ASN A 125 -2.13 -1.63 21.92
C ASN A 125 -2.13 -0.45 22.89
N HIS A 126 -0.96 -0.01 23.33
CA HIS A 126 -0.82 1.19 24.15
C HIS A 126 -1.24 2.44 23.37
N GLY A 127 -0.81 2.60 22.12
CA GLY A 127 -1.25 3.69 21.24
C GLY A 127 -2.76 3.73 21.00
N LEU A 128 -3.39 2.56 20.82
CA LEU A 128 -4.84 2.43 20.63
C LEU A 128 -5.67 2.76 21.88
N SER A 129 -5.03 2.89 23.04
CA SER A 129 -5.72 3.26 24.29
C SER A 129 -6.01 4.76 24.39
N PHE A 130 -5.41 5.58 23.52
CA PHE A 130 -5.65 7.02 23.47
C PHE A 130 -6.84 7.35 22.56
N ALA A 131 -7.41 8.55 22.76
CA ALA A 131 -8.46 9.06 21.87
C ALA A 131 -7.92 9.29 20.44
N PRO A 132 -8.75 9.10 19.40
CA PRO A 132 -8.33 9.33 18.02
C PRO A 132 -7.96 10.80 17.80
N LEU A 133 -6.95 11.03 16.95
CA LEU A 133 -6.39 12.36 16.71
C LEU A 133 -6.88 13.00 15.40
N SER A 134 -7.78 12.34 14.66
CA SER A 134 -8.23 12.70 13.30
C SER A 134 -9.52 13.50 13.22
#